data_AF-T1BVQ2-F1
#
_entry.id   AF-T1BVQ2-F1
#
_cell.length_a   1.000
_cell.length_b   1.000
_cell.length_c   1.000
_cell.angle_alpha   90.00
_cell.angle_beta   90.00
_cell.angle_gamma   90.00
#
_symmetry.space_group_name_H-M   'P 1'
#
loop_
_entity.id
_entity.type
_entity.pdbx_description
1 polymer ?
#
loop_
_entity_poly.entity_id
_entity_poly.type
_entity_poly.pdbx_seq_one_letter_code
_entity_poly.pdbx_strand_id
1 'polypeptide(L)'
;MYEIHGGTNFGFGAGANADNDGEDFQPVITSYDYGAPITEQGVATDDFHAFRAIVSGALGRALPSIPPPPPVAPFGEVTPQPWASVWDHLPAAKHVTLPQPNETLFGQNHGMVLYRKQVRFAKDTLLYIEGVHDYATVFADGRYLGTLSRVLGDGLPIGDTVTIPASTGSTTQIDILIDSFGHVGYGHYMRDPKGLTGVVHTPTRILRDWDVFAL
;
A
#
# COMPACT_ATOMS: atom_id res chain seq x y z
N MET A 1 11.57 -27.77 -2.11
CA MET A 1 12.01 -26.64 -1.28
C MET A 1 11.33 -25.41 -1.84
N TYR A 2 10.74 -24.60 -0.97
CA TYR A 2 10.05 -23.37 -1.32
C TYR A 2 10.54 -22.28 -0.33
N GLU A 3 11.30 -21.27 -0.74
CA GLU A 3 11.91 -21.05 -2.07
C GLU A 3 13.38 -21.50 -2.13
N ILE A 4 13.86 -21.89 -3.32
CA ILE A 4 15.30 -22.10 -3.55
C ILE A 4 16.02 -20.78 -3.87
N HIS A 5 15.32 -19.87 -4.54
CA HIS A 5 15.67 -18.47 -4.80
C HIS A 5 14.35 -17.72 -4.88
N GLY A 6 14.08 -16.79 -3.95
CA GLY A 6 12.81 -16.05 -3.97
C GLY A 6 12.86 -14.77 -4.81
N GLY A 7 13.92 -13.96 -4.70
CA GLY A 7 14.11 -12.77 -5.52
C GLY A 7 13.41 -11.53 -4.96
N THR A 8 12.68 -10.81 -5.81
CA THR A 8 12.08 -9.49 -5.49
C THR A 8 10.66 -9.38 -6.04
N ASN A 9 9.76 -8.83 -5.23
CA ASN A 9 8.44 -8.39 -5.65
C ASN A 9 8.51 -6.99 -6.29
N PHE A 10 8.93 -6.90 -7.56
CA PHE A 10 9.09 -5.61 -8.23
C PHE A 10 7.78 -4.84 -8.42
N GLY A 11 7.86 -3.51 -8.43
CA GLY A 11 6.70 -2.63 -8.65
C GLY A 11 5.61 -2.87 -7.61
N PHE A 12 4.38 -3.12 -8.08
CA PHE A 12 3.23 -3.49 -7.25
C PHE A 12 3.04 -5.01 -7.11
N GLY A 13 4.09 -5.79 -7.36
CA GLY A 13 4.02 -7.26 -7.38
C GLY A 13 3.92 -7.93 -6.02
N ALA A 14 4.10 -7.19 -4.92
CA ALA A 14 3.96 -7.74 -3.58
C ALA A 14 2.48 -8.01 -3.26
N GLY A 15 2.21 -9.11 -2.58
CA GLY A 15 0.88 -9.44 -2.06
C GLY A 15 0.66 -8.94 -0.64
N ALA A 16 -0.36 -9.48 0.01
CA ALA A 16 -0.59 -9.35 1.44
C ALA A 16 -1.16 -10.66 2.01
N ASN A 17 -1.12 -10.78 3.33
CA ASN A 17 -1.95 -11.70 4.09
C ASN A 17 -2.94 -10.89 4.93
N ALA A 18 -3.94 -11.58 5.46
CA ALA A 18 -4.80 -11.00 6.48
C ALA A 18 -5.35 -12.08 7.41
N ASP A 19 -5.42 -11.74 8.69
CA ASP A 19 -6.07 -12.53 9.74
C ASP A 19 -7.24 -11.73 10.35
N ASN A 20 -7.91 -12.27 11.38
CA ASN A 20 -8.97 -11.59 12.15
C ASN A 20 -10.00 -10.86 11.29
N ASP A 21 -10.72 -11.58 10.43
CA ASP A 21 -11.75 -10.98 9.57
C ASP A 21 -11.26 -9.90 8.59
N GLY A 22 -9.96 -9.90 8.29
CA GLY A 22 -9.33 -8.97 7.37
C GLY A 22 -8.85 -7.67 8.02
N GLU A 23 -8.99 -7.56 9.36
CA GLU A 23 -8.56 -6.42 10.17
C GLU A 23 -7.05 -6.43 10.41
N ASP A 24 -6.46 -7.62 10.56
CA ASP A 24 -5.00 -7.79 10.72
C ASP A 24 -4.35 -7.86 9.33
N PHE A 25 -4.38 -6.76 8.58
CA PHE A 25 -3.80 -6.70 7.25
C PHE A 25 -2.26 -6.62 7.30
N GLN A 26 -1.61 -7.55 6.59
CA GLN A 26 -0.16 -7.78 6.63
C GLN A 26 0.42 -7.69 5.21
N PRO A 27 0.83 -6.50 4.75
CA PRO A 27 1.43 -6.35 3.44
C PRO A 27 2.78 -7.08 3.39
N VAL A 28 3.04 -7.78 2.30
CA VAL A 28 4.34 -8.42 2.05
C VAL A 28 5.33 -7.34 1.60
N ILE A 29 6.55 -7.41 2.10
CA ILE A 29 7.61 -6.48 1.72
C ILE A 29 8.10 -6.72 0.27
N THR A 30 8.80 -5.74 -0.29
CA THR A 30 9.36 -5.81 -1.64
C THR A 30 10.41 -6.91 -1.78
N SER A 31 11.29 -7.06 -0.78
CA SER A 31 12.26 -8.16 -0.78
C SER A 31 11.54 -9.50 -0.66
N TYR A 32 11.84 -10.42 -1.57
CA TYR A 32 11.40 -11.80 -1.49
C TYR A 32 12.59 -12.73 -1.33
N ASP A 33 13.64 -12.28 -0.61
CA ASP A 33 14.83 -13.08 -0.31
C ASP A 33 14.47 -14.44 0.33
N TYR A 34 13.40 -14.43 1.14
CA TYR A 34 12.79 -15.61 1.75
C TYR A 34 13.70 -16.35 2.75
N GLY A 35 14.90 -15.83 3.06
CA GLY A 35 15.94 -16.61 3.72
C GLY A 35 16.32 -17.84 2.89
N ALA A 36 16.16 -17.75 1.57
CA ALA A 36 16.36 -18.87 0.66
C ALA A 36 17.85 -19.25 0.56
N PRO A 37 18.15 -20.48 0.10
CA PRO A 37 19.51 -20.88 -0.23
C PRO A 37 20.22 -19.93 -1.21
N ILE A 38 19.47 -19.26 -2.08
CA ILE A 38 20.00 -18.25 -2.99
C ILE A 38 19.33 -16.93 -2.65
N THR A 39 20.13 -15.94 -2.23
CA THR A 39 19.64 -14.62 -1.81
C THR A 39 18.87 -13.89 -2.91
N GLU A 40 18.19 -12.81 -2.56
CA GLU A 40 17.49 -11.91 -3.50
C GLU A 40 18.39 -11.46 -4.67
N GLN A 41 19.67 -11.21 -4.40
CA GLN A 41 20.66 -10.80 -5.40
C GLN A 41 21.37 -11.99 -6.09
N GLY A 42 20.92 -13.23 -5.90
CA GLY A 42 21.45 -14.40 -6.60
C GLY A 42 22.73 -14.99 -6.01
N VAL A 43 23.05 -14.71 -4.75
CA VAL A 43 24.27 -15.23 -4.08
C VAL A 43 23.96 -16.51 -3.33
N ALA A 44 24.84 -17.52 -3.48
CA ALA A 44 24.74 -18.77 -2.72
C ALA A 44 25.01 -18.51 -1.22
N THR A 45 24.09 -18.93 -0.37
CA THR A 45 24.22 -18.86 1.09
C THR A 45 24.83 -20.13 1.68
N ASP A 46 25.09 -20.13 2.99
CA ASP A 46 25.53 -21.32 3.72
C ASP A 46 24.53 -22.48 3.56
N ASP A 47 23.23 -22.19 3.54
CA ASP A 47 22.18 -23.20 3.31
C ASP A 47 22.28 -23.80 1.91
N PHE A 48 22.59 -23.02 0.87
CA PHE A 48 22.85 -23.57 -0.47
C PHE A 48 24.03 -24.52 -0.46
N HIS A 49 25.12 -24.18 0.20
CA HIS A 49 26.28 -25.07 0.31
C HIS A 49 25.94 -26.36 1.05
N ALA A 50 25.15 -26.29 2.12
CA ALA A 50 24.68 -27.46 2.87
C ALA A 50 23.78 -28.38 2.00
N PHE A 51 22.76 -27.82 1.35
CA PHE A 51 21.88 -28.60 0.46
C PHE A 51 22.65 -29.21 -0.72
N ARG A 52 23.58 -28.45 -1.30
CA ARG A 52 24.42 -28.92 -2.40
C ARG A 52 25.30 -30.10 -1.99
N ALA A 53 25.85 -30.11 -0.77
CA ALA A 53 26.63 -31.22 -0.25
C ALA A 53 25.78 -32.49 -0.09
N ILE A 54 24.56 -32.36 0.44
CA ILE A 54 23.60 -33.47 0.56
C ILE A 54 23.28 -34.06 -0.83
N VAL A 55 22.96 -33.21 -1.81
CA VAL A 55 22.63 -33.64 -3.18
C VAL A 55 23.83 -34.31 -3.85
N SER A 56 25.03 -33.75 -3.72
CA SER A 56 26.25 -34.35 -4.29
C SER A 56 26.55 -35.71 -3.67
N GLY A 57 26.40 -35.84 -2.35
CA GLY A 57 26.56 -37.11 -1.63
C GLY A 57 25.56 -38.18 -2.07
N ALA A 58 24.28 -37.80 -2.21
CA ALA A 58 23.24 -38.73 -2.66
C ALA A 58 23.42 -39.18 -4.12
N LEU A 59 23.91 -38.30 -4.99
CA LEU A 59 24.16 -38.63 -6.40
C LEU A 59 25.50 -39.34 -6.64
N GLY A 60 26.40 -39.36 -5.66
CA GLY A 60 27.73 -39.96 -5.79
C GLY A 60 28.60 -39.32 -6.87
N ARG A 61 28.31 -38.06 -7.25
CA ARG A 61 29.04 -37.34 -8.30
C ARG A 61 29.23 -35.87 -7.97
N ALA A 62 30.25 -35.27 -8.59
CA ALA A 62 30.45 -33.83 -8.55
C ALA A 62 29.29 -33.10 -9.25
N LEU A 63 28.92 -31.96 -8.67
CA LEU A 63 27.93 -31.03 -9.23
C LEU A 63 28.64 -29.90 -10.00
N PRO A 64 28.00 -29.27 -11.00
CA PRO A 64 28.57 -28.15 -11.75
C PRO A 64 29.02 -27.02 -10.84
N SER A 65 30.14 -26.35 -11.13
CA SER A 65 30.66 -25.24 -10.32
C SER A 65 29.61 -24.16 -10.07
N ILE A 66 29.67 -23.54 -8.89
CA ILE A 66 28.78 -22.43 -8.54
C ILE A 66 29.21 -21.20 -9.37
N PRO A 67 28.28 -20.51 -10.05
CA PRO A 67 28.59 -19.25 -10.71
C PRO A 67 29.14 -18.21 -9.70
N PRO A 68 30.02 -17.29 -10.13
CA PRO A 68 30.43 -16.18 -9.27
C PRO A 68 29.23 -15.27 -8.95
N PRO A 69 29.22 -14.59 -7.79
CA PRO A 69 28.16 -13.66 -7.43
C PRO A 69 28.07 -12.49 -8.43
N PRO A 70 26.88 -11.92 -8.68
CA PRO A 70 26.75 -10.73 -9.51
C PRO A 70 27.60 -9.56 -8.96
N PRO A 71 28.22 -8.74 -9.83
CA PRO A 71 29.01 -7.61 -9.39
C PRO A 71 28.12 -6.54 -8.73
N VAL A 72 28.60 -6.00 -7.61
CA VAL A 72 27.96 -4.88 -6.91
C VAL A 72 28.86 -3.65 -6.98
N ALA A 73 28.26 -2.46 -7.14
CA ALA A 73 28.98 -1.20 -7.17
C ALA A 73 28.33 -0.20 -6.19
N PRO A 74 29.12 0.53 -5.39
CA PRO A 74 28.58 1.64 -4.62
C PRO A 74 28.19 2.78 -5.58
N PHE A 75 27.17 3.54 -5.19
CA PHE A 75 26.85 4.82 -5.81
C PHE A 75 26.97 5.93 -4.76
N GLY A 76 27.31 7.14 -5.21
CA GLY A 76 27.41 8.30 -4.32
C GLY A 76 26.06 8.73 -3.77
N GLU A 77 26.05 9.53 -2.72
CA GLU A 77 24.80 10.09 -2.18
C GLU A 77 24.06 10.91 -3.23
N VAL A 78 22.75 10.67 -3.33
CA VAL A 78 21.84 11.42 -4.21
C VAL A 78 20.80 12.10 -3.33
N THR A 79 20.80 13.43 -3.31
CA THR A 79 19.74 14.20 -2.64
C THR A 79 18.67 14.61 -3.66
N PRO A 80 17.45 14.05 -3.59
CA PRO A 80 16.38 14.46 -4.50
C PRO A 80 16.01 15.92 -4.25
N GLN A 81 15.81 16.67 -5.35
CA GLN A 81 15.27 18.03 -5.30
C GLN A 81 13.78 17.98 -5.60
N PRO A 82 12.93 18.73 -4.87
CA PRO A 82 11.51 18.83 -5.21
C PRO A 82 11.33 19.26 -6.67
N TRP A 83 10.53 18.50 -7.42
CA TRP A 83 10.29 18.76 -8.85
C TRP A 83 8.83 19.09 -9.14
N ALA A 84 7.92 18.20 -8.72
CA ALA A 84 6.50 18.35 -8.96
C ALA A 84 5.70 17.82 -7.77
N SER A 85 4.55 18.45 -7.54
CA SER A 85 3.54 17.99 -6.60
C SER A 85 2.47 17.18 -7.34
N VAL A 86 2.02 16.09 -6.74
CA VAL A 86 0.90 15.29 -7.27
C VAL A 86 -0.39 16.11 -7.36
N TRP A 87 -0.57 17.06 -6.44
CA TRP A 87 -1.74 17.93 -6.36
C TRP A 87 -1.92 18.83 -7.58
N ASP A 88 -0.81 19.17 -8.25
CA ASP A 88 -0.79 20.05 -9.42
C ASP A 88 -0.93 19.27 -10.74
N HIS A 89 -0.90 17.93 -10.67
CA HIS A 89 -0.86 17.04 -11.84
C HIS A 89 -1.92 15.94 -11.75
N LEU A 90 -3.04 16.23 -11.07
CA LEU A 90 -4.15 15.29 -10.99
C LEU A 90 -4.77 15.07 -12.38
N PRO A 91 -5.16 13.82 -12.71
CA PRO A 91 -5.86 13.51 -13.95
C PRO A 91 -7.30 14.06 -13.95
N ALA A 92 -8.08 13.70 -14.97
CA ALA A 92 -9.50 14.04 -14.98
C ALA A 92 -10.24 13.37 -13.82
N ALA A 93 -11.03 14.15 -13.10
CA ALA A 93 -11.88 13.63 -12.03
C ALA A 93 -13.03 12.77 -12.60
N LYS A 94 -13.34 11.68 -11.90
CA LYS A 94 -14.61 10.97 -12.02
C LYS A 94 -15.52 11.38 -10.86
N HIS A 95 -16.68 11.93 -11.19
CA HIS A 95 -17.68 12.30 -10.19
C HIS A 95 -18.52 11.10 -9.77
N VAL A 96 -18.68 10.86 -8.46
CA VAL A 96 -19.44 9.73 -7.91
C VAL A 96 -20.28 10.14 -6.72
N THR A 97 -21.51 9.61 -6.62
CA THR A 97 -22.39 9.92 -5.49
C THR A 97 -21.87 9.37 -4.16
N LEU A 98 -21.25 8.19 -4.18
CA LEU A 98 -20.59 7.59 -3.01
C LEU A 98 -19.23 7.02 -3.43
N PRO A 99 -18.26 6.97 -2.50
CA PRO A 99 -17.03 6.22 -2.71
C PRO A 99 -17.32 4.77 -3.10
N GLN A 100 -16.44 4.21 -3.91
CA GLN A 100 -16.48 2.82 -4.37
C GLN A 100 -15.04 2.32 -4.50
N PRO A 101 -14.83 0.99 -4.54
CA PRO A 101 -13.51 0.40 -4.76
C PRO A 101 -12.84 0.85 -6.06
N ASN A 102 -11.52 0.91 -6.05
CA ASN A 102 -10.67 1.32 -7.18
C ASN A 102 -10.95 0.50 -8.44
N GLU A 103 -11.12 -0.81 -8.29
CA GLU A 103 -11.39 -1.74 -9.40
C GLU A 103 -12.75 -1.46 -10.06
N THR A 104 -13.74 -1.05 -9.26
CA THR A 104 -15.08 -0.71 -9.77
C THR A 104 -15.11 0.70 -10.38
N LEU A 105 -14.38 1.65 -9.79
CA LEU A 105 -14.34 3.03 -10.26
C LEU A 105 -13.54 3.20 -11.54
N PHE A 106 -12.36 2.57 -11.62
CA PHE A 106 -11.38 2.84 -12.68
C PHE A 106 -10.87 1.58 -13.38
N GLY A 107 -11.25 0.38 -12.92
CA GLY A 107 -10.55 -0.84 -13.34
C GLY A 107 -9.08 -0.85 -12.87
N GLN A 108 -8.78 -0.10 -11.81
CA GLN A 108 -7.43 0.08 -11.28
C GLN A 108 -7.18 -0.95 -10.17
N ASN A 109 -6.21 -1.83 -10.39
CA ASN A 109 -5.82 -2.86 -9.42
C ASN A 109 -4.71 -2.38 -8.46
N HIS A 110 -3.87 -1.43 -8.87
CA HIS A 110 -2.71 -0.98 -8.09
C HIS A 110 -2.54 0.52 -8.18
N GLY A 111 -1.76 1.09 -7.26
CA GLY A 111 -1.47 2.52 -7.20
C GLY A 111 -2.35 3.23 -6.16
N MET A 112 -2.55 4.52 -6.38
CA MET A 112 -3.22 5.39 -5.41
C MET A 112 -4.52 5.93 -5.98
N VAL A 113 -5.47 6.29 -5.12
CA VAL A 113 -6.69 7.00 -5.52
C VAL A 113 -6.95 8.14 -4.56
N LEU A 114 -7.21 9.33 -5.12
CA LEU A 114 -7.59 10.51 -4.37
C LEU A 114 -9.10 10.71 -4.41
N TYR A 115 -9.73 10.83 -3.24
CA TYR A 115 -11.12 11.23 -3.07
C TYR A 115 -11.18 12.67 -2.56
N ARG A 116 -11.72 13.59 -3.37
CA ARG A 116 -11.81 15.02 -3.09
C ARG A 116 -13.24 15.45 -2.85
N LYS A 117 -13.43 16.32 -1.86
CA LYS A 117 -14.73 16.94 -1.60
C LYS A 117 -14.63 18.32 -0.99
N GLN A 118 -15.47 19.24 -1.47
CA GLN A 118 -15.73 20.51 -0.82
C GLN A 118 -16.79 20.33 0.28
N VAL A 119 -16.48 20.77 1.50
CA VAL A 119 -17.39 20.73 2.65
C VAL A 119 -17.49 22.07 3.34
N ARG A 120 -18.50 22.25 4.18
CA ARG A 120 -18.58 23.37 5.10
C ARG A 120 -19.03 22.89 6.46
N PHE A 121 -18.21 23.18 7.48
CA PHE A 121 -18.49 22.82 8.86
C PHE A 121 -18.40 24.06 9.74
N ALA A 122 -19.47 24.34 10.50
CA ALA A 122 -19.53 25.52 11.37
C ALA A 122 -18.65 25.37 12.64
N LYS A 123 -18.21 24.16 12.93
CA LYS A 123 -17.35 23.78 14.06
C LYS A 123 -16.45 22.63 13.62
N ASP A 124 -15.40 22.37 14.39
CA ASP A 124 -14.57 21.19 14.20
C ASP A 124 -15.46 19.94 14.18
N THR A 125 -15.28 19.13 13.15
CA THR A 125 -16.18 18.02 12.84
C THR A 125 -15.37 16.76 12.65
N LEU A 126 -15.71 15.74 13.44
CA LEU A 126 -15.17 14.40 13.28
C LEU A 126 -15.73 13.79 11.99
N LEU A 127 -14.83 13.34 11.12
CA LEU A 127 -15.12 12.62 9.90
C LEU A 127 -14.76 11.16 10.11
N TYR A 128 -15.73 10.28 9.88
CA TYR A 128 -15.56 8.83 9.82
C TYR A 128 -15.32 8.44 8.37
N ILE A 129 -14.29 7.65 8.12
CA ILE A 129 -13.82 7.20 6.81
C ILE A 129 -13.77 5.68 6.87
N GLU A 130 -14.88 5.05 6.49
CA GLU A 130 -15.02 3.60 6.59
C GLU A 130 -14.35 2.88 5.41
N GLY A 131 -13.70 1.75 5.69
CA GLY A 131 -13.21 0.86 4.64
C GLY A 131 -12.00 1.39 3.88
N VAL A 132 -11.04 2.00 4.57
CA VAL A 132 -9.74 2.41 4.00
C VAL A 132 -8.89 1.18 3.65
N HIS A 133 -8.65 0.97 2.36
CA HIS A 133 -7.87 -0.14 1.81
C HIS A 133 -6.72 0.43 0.94
N ASP A 134 -5.52 0.68 1.48
CA ASP A 134 -5.03 0.21 2.79
C ASP A 134 -4.41 1.31 3.66
N TYR A 135 -3.92 2.40 3.08
CA TYR A 135 -3.32 3.49 3.83
C TYR A 135 -3.79 4.85 3.31
N ALA A 136 -4.56 5.59 4.11
CA ALA A 136 -5.05 6.90 3.76
C ALA A 136 -4.23 8.01 4.41
N THR A 137 -3.97 9.08 3.65
CA THR A 137 -3.55 10.37 4.19
C THR A 137 -4.64 11.41 3.92
N VAL A 138 -4.97 12.20 4.94
CA VAL A 138 -6.10 13.14 4.90
C VAL A 138 -5.59 14.56 5.01
N PHE A 139 -6.08 15.43 4.13
CA PHE A 139 -5.71 16.83 4.06
C PHE A 139 -6.96 17.72 4.08
N ALA A 140 -6.82 18.92 4.64
CA ALA A 140 -7.79 20.01 4.50
C ALA A 140 -7.08 21.23 3.92
N ASP A 141 -7.57 21.73 2.79
CA ASP A 141 -6.98 22.85 2.03
C ASP A 141 -5.46 22.68 1.83
N GLY A 142 -5.04 21.45 1.50
CA GLY A 142 -3.62 21.08 1.29
C GLY A 142 -2.80 20.85 2.57
N ARG A 143 -3.35 21.09 3.76
CA ARG A 143 -2.68 20.82 5.04
C ARG A 143 -2.95 19.40 5.51
N TYR A 144 -1.88 18.64 5.79
CA TYR A 144 -1.98 17.30 6.37
C TYR A 144 -2.66 17.34 7.76
N LEU A 145 -3.66 16.47 7.93
CA LEU A 145 -4.41 16.32 9.17
C LEU A 145 -4.12 15.01 9.90
N GLY A 146 -3.77 13.95 9.16
CA GLY A 146 -3.52 12.65 9.76
C GLY A 146 -3.54 11.53 8.72
N THR A 147 -3.34 10.31 9.22
CA THR A 147 -3.39 9.09 8.44
C THR A 147 -4.31 8.08 9.11
N LEU A 148 -4.90 7.22 8.29
CA LEU A 148 -5.65 6.04 8.70
C LEU A 148 -4.99 4.84 8.02
N SER A 149 -4.70 3.79 8.79
CA SER A 149 -3.98 2.61 8.31
C SER A 149 -4.79 1.36 8.58
N ARG A 150 -4.92 0.50 7.56
CA ARG A 150 -5.39 -0.87 7.70
C ARG A 150 -4.32 -1.78 8.31
N VAL A 151 -3.04 -1.45 8.15
CA VAL A 151 -1.94 -2.16 8.81
C VAL A 151 -1.95 -1.83 10.31
N LEU A 152 -1.98 -2.86 11.14
CA LEU A 152 -1.83 -2.74 12.59
C LEU A 152 -0.34 -2.62 12.95
N GLY A 153 0.01 -1.65 13.79
CA GLY A 153 1.39 -1.49 14.26
C GLY A 153 1.54 -0.41 15.30
N ASP A 154 2.58 -0.54 16.13
CA ASP A 154 2.91 0.43 17.17
C ASP A 154 3.15 1.82 16.55
N GLY A 155 2.38 2.82 17.00
CA GLY A 155 2.51 4.21 16.55
C GLY A 155 1.80 4.54 15.23
N LEU A 156 1.14 3.59 14.58
CA LEU A 156 0.19 3.90 13.51
C LEU A 156 -1.14 4.37 14.13
N PRO A 157 -1.75 5.47 13.67
CA PRO A 157 -3.09 5.84 14.10
C PRO A 157 -4.07 4.77 13.60
N ILE A 158 -4.36 3.81 14.47
CA ILE A 158 -5.41 2.83 14.25
C ILE A 158 -6.72 3.56 14.57
N GLY A 159 -7.46 3.86 13.53
CA GLY A 159 -8.72 4.56 13.63
C GLY A 159 -9.32 4.77 12.25
N ASP A 160 -10.60 5.09 12.26
CA ASP A 160 -11.41 5.41 11.09
C ASP A 160 -11.81 6.89 11.09
N THR A 161 -11.21 7.71 11.97
CA THR A 161 -11.62 9.11 12.14
C THR A 161 -10.51 10.14 12.00
N VAL A 162 -10.87 11.28 11.40
CA VAL A 162 -10.04 12.49 11.34
C VAL A 162 -10.89 13.70 11.68
N THR A 163 -10.36 14.64 12.46
CA THR A 163 -11.06 15.91 12.75
C THR A 163 -10.80 16.93 11.64
N ILE A 164 -11.87 17.40 11.00
CA ILE A 164 -11.83 18.48 10.03
C ILE A 164 -12.06 19.80 10.75
N PRO A 165 -11.15 20.79 10.64
CA PRO A 165 -11.34 22.10 11.26
C PRO A 165 -12.58 22.83 10.74
N ALA A 166 -13.15 23.70 11.59
CA ALA A 166 -14.24 24.58 11.20
C ALA A 166 -13.85 25.51 10.02
N SER A 167 -14.78 25.74 9.11
CA SER A 167 -14.65 26.71 8.01
C SER A 167 -15.43 27.98 8.34
N THR A 168 -14.74 29.11 8.50
CA THR A 168 -15.39 30.43 8.62
C THR A 168 -15.58 31.06 7.24
N GLY A 169 -16.83 31.05 6.74
CA GLY A 169 -17.19 31.81 5.53
C GLY A 169 -17.00 31.10 4.19
N SER A 170 -16.01 30.22 4.02
CA SER A 170 -15.77 29.46 2.77
C SER A 170 -16.07 27.96 2.93
N THR A 171 -15.97 27.20 1.83
CA THR A 171 -15.82 25.75 1.88
C THR A 171 -14.37 25.37 2.18
N THR A 172 -14.18 24.18 2.73
CA THR A 172 -12.89 23.52 2.93
C THR A 172 -12.80 22.35 1.96
N GLN A 173 -11.70 22.23 1.23
CA GLN A 173 -11.40 21.06 0.41
C GLN A 173 -10.83 19.97 1.30
N ILE A 174 -11.50 18.83 1.37
CA ILE A 174 -10.96 17.60 1.94
C ILE A 174 -10.40 16.76 0.81
N ASP A 175 -9.19 16.26 1.01
CA ASP A 175 -8.51 15.32 0.15
C ASP A 175 -8.17 14.07 0.96
N ILE A 176 -8.65 12.91 0.52
CA ILE A 176 -8.33 11.60 1.10
C ILE A 176 -7.55 10.82 0.04
N LEU A 177 -6.22 10.80 0.16
CA LEU A 177 -5.34 10.06 -0.73
C LEU A 177 -5.11 8.66 -0.15
N ILE A 178 -5.55 7.63 -0.86
CA ILE A 178 -5.42 6.23 -0.44
C ILE A 178 -4.35 5.55 -1.29
N ASP A 179 -3.34 5.00 -0.63
CA ASP A 179 -2.37 4.07 -1.20
C ASP A 179 -2.84 2.63 -0.97
N SER A 180 -2.92 1.86 -2.06
CA SER A 180 -3.40 0.49 -2.04
C SER A 180 -2.21 -0.46 -2.12
N PHE A 181 -2.04 -1.27 -1.08
CA PHE A 181 -0.99 -2.28 -1.03
C PHE A 181 -1.43 -3.52 -1.81
N GLY A 182 -0.57 -4.56 -1.81
CA GLY A 182 -0.88 -5.83 -2.45
C GLY A 182 -2.21 -6.42 -2.00
N HIS A 183 -2.94 -7.09 -2.91
CA HIS A 183 -4.13 -7.85 -2.54
C HIS A 183 -3.77 -9.02 -1.62
N VAL A 184 -4.68 -9.36 -0.71
CA VAL A 184 -4.58 -10.58 0.08
C VAL A 184 -4.51 -11.80 -0.85
N GLY A 185 -3.41 -12.54 -0.80
CA GLY A 185 -3.10 -13.65 -1.72
C GLY A 185 -3.49 -15.04 -1.19
N TYR A 186 -3.95 -15.13 0.06
CA TYR A 186 -4.23 -16.41 0.72
C TYR A 186 -5.40 -16.30 1.71
N GLY A 187 -6.11 -17.41 1.92
CA GLY A 187 -7.15 -17.54 2.94
C GLY A 187 -8.53 -17.02 2.54
N HIS A 188 -9.39 -16.77 3.54
CA HIS A 188 -10.80 -16.41 3.32
C HIS A 188 -11.01 -14.96 2.85
N TYR A 189 -9.99 -14.12 2.98
CA TYR A 189 -10.07 -12.67 2.73
C TYR A 189 -9.46 -12.23 1.39
N MET A 190 -9.28 -13.16 0.44
CA MET A 190 -8.78 -12.85 -0.91
C MET A 190 -9.72 -11.94 -1.73
N ARG A 191 -10.98 -11.80 -1.31
CA ARG A 191 -11.86 -10.75 -1.84
C ARG A 191 -11.50 -9.42 -1.17
N ASP A 192 -10.49 -8.77 -1.73
CA ASP A 192 -9.85 -7.60 -1.12
C ASP A 192 -9.93 -6.34 -2.01
N PRO A 193 -11.14 -5.76 -2.19
CA PRO A 193 -11.29 -4.53 -2.98
C PRO A 193 -10.47 -3.39 -2.39
N LYS A 194 -9.83 -2.58 -3.24
CA LYS A 194 -8.92 -1.52 -2.82
C LYS A 194 -9.55 -0.12 -2.88
N GLY A 195 -8.92 0.85 -2.23
CA GLY A 195 -9.40 2.24 -2.15
C GLY A 195 -10.31 2.47 -0.96
N LEU A 196 -11.46 3.10 -1.20
CA LEU A 196 -12.46 3.34 -0.17
C LEU A 196 -13.69 2.45 -0.40
N THR A 197 -13.85 1.44 0.44
CA THR A 197 -14.87 0.40 0.29
C THR A 197 -16.16 0.71 1.05
N GLY A 198 -16.09 1.62 2.03
CA GLY A 198 -17.23 2.11 2.81
C GLY A 198 -17.64 3.55 2.49
N VAL A 199 -18.42 4.15 3.38
CA VAL A 199 -18.85 5.56 3.24
C VAL A 199 -18.00 6.50 4.08
N VAL A 200 -17.99 7.76 3.68
CA VAL A 200 -17.44 8.85 4.49
C VAL A 200 -18.59 9.62 5.10
N HIS A 201 -18.60 9.80 6.41
CA HIS A 201 -19.72 10.43 7.11
C HIS A 201 -19.28 11.23 8.33
N THR A 202 -20.14 12.15 8.75
CA THR A 202 -20.06 12.78 10.07
C THR A 202 -21.00 12.05 11.03
N PRO A 203 -21.07 12.39 12.33
CA PRO A 203 -22.08 11.83 13.24
C PRO A 203 -23.54 12.05 12.78
N THR A 204 -23.79 12.97 11.84
CA THR A 204 -25.14 13.40 11.47
C THR A 204 -25.50 13.15 10.01
N ARG A 205 -24.54 12.87 9.12
CA ARG A 205 -24.83 12.65 7.70
C ARG A 205 -23.70 11.94 6.96
N ILE A 206 -24.08 11.19 5.93
CA ILE A 206 -23.15 10.69 4.90
C ILE A 206 -22.76 11.83 3.96
N LEU A 207 -21.47 11.92 3.63
CA LEU A 207 -20.96 12.80 2.60
C LEU A 207 -21.06 12.12 1.23
N ARG A 208 -21.84 12.73 0.34
CA ARG A 208 -22.09 12.27 -1.04
C ARG A 208 -21.40 13.17 -2.04
N ASP A 209 -21.31 12.77 -3.30
CA ASP A 209 -20.85 13.59 -4.43
C ASP A 209 -19.38 13.99 -4.27
N TRP A 210 -18.51 13.07 -4.68
CA TRP A 210 -17.05 13.11 -4.61
C TRP A 210 -16.45 13.22 -6.00
N ASP A 211 -15.36 13.97 -6.10
CA ASP A 211 -14.49 13.96 -7.28
C ASP A 211 -13.32 13.03 -6.99
N VAL A 212 -13.15 12.00 -7.82
CA VAL A 212 -12.18 10.93 -7.57
C VAL A 212 -11.15 10.87 -8.70
N PHE A 213 -9.88 10.69 -8.35
CA PHE A 213 -8.75 10.71 -9.28
C PHE A 213 -7.91 9.44 -9.13
N ALA A 214 -7.71 8.72 -10.24
CA ALA A 214 -6.88 7.52 -10.32
C ALA A 214 -5.40 7.89 -10.53
N LEU A 215 -4.50 7.46 -9.64
CA LEU A 215 -3.07 7.78 -9.65
C LEU A 215 -2.19 6.53 -9.77
#